data_AF-A0A960HAF0-F1
#
_entry.id   AF-A0A960HAF0-F1
#
_cell.length_a   1.000
_cell.length_b   1.000
_cell.length_c   1.000
_cell.angle_alpha   90.00
_cell.angle_beta   90.00
_cell.angle_gamma   90.00
#
_symmetry.space_group_name_H-M   'P 1'
#
loop_
_entity.id
_entity.type
_entity.pdbx_description
1 polymer ?
#
loop_
_entity_poly.entity_id
_entity_poly.type
_entity_poly.pdbx_seq_one_letter_code
_entity_poly.pdbx_strand_id
1 'polypeptide(L)' 'EQLIAALQKRCHFEPGEVRVLLLDAQPIHRQRQQYRLVDAATGEFERGYILVADMVTRQPWDDTVPVHVTWRKDGAEAD' A
#
# COMPACT_ATOMS: atom_id res chain seq x y z
N GLU A 1 -0.46 12.49 -8.81
CA GLU A 1 0.58 11.44 -8.67
C GLU A 1 1.87 11.80 -9.42
N GLN A 2 2.46 12.98 -9.19
CA GLN A 2 3.70 13.38 -9.91
C GLN A 2 4.99 12.85 -9.25
N LEU A 3 4.94 12.54 -7.95
CA LEU A 3 6.12 12.11 -7.19
C LEU A 3 6.57 10.69 -7.57
N ILE A 4 5.64 9.75 -7.69
CA ILE A 4 5.94 8.35 -8.02
C ILE A 4 6.48 8.27 -9.45
N ALA A 5 5.80 8.90 -10.42
CA ALA A 5 6.28 8.94 -11.80
C ALA A 5 7.68 9.58 -11.93
N ALA A 6 8.00 10.59 -11.11
CA ALA A 6 9.32 11.21 -11.11
C ALA A 6 10.41 10.32 -10.51
N LEU A 7 10.10 9.54 -9.47
CA LEU A 7 11.00 8.54 -8.89
C LEU A 7 11.28 7.40 -9.88
N GLN A 8 10.23 6.86 -10.52
CA GLN A 8 10.37 5.82 -11.55
C GLN A 8 11.18 6.27 -12.76
N LYS A 9 11.04 7.54 -13.18
CA LYS A 9 11.72 8.08 -14.36
C LYS A 9 13.20 8.39 -14.14
N ARG A 10 13.64 8.53 -12.89
CA ARG A 10 15.03 8.87 -12.53
C ARG A 10 15.82 7.69 -11.97
N CYS A 11 15.15 6.66 -11.49
CA CYS A 11 15.78 5.51 -10.89
C CYS A 11 15.27 4.24 -11.58
N HIS A 12 16.17 3.56 -12.29
CA HIS A 12 15.93 2.23 -12.88
C HIS A 12 16.01 1.17 -11.78
N PHE A 13 15.08 1.25 -10.82
CA PHE A 13 15.01 0.26 -9.74
C PHE A 13 14.66 -1.11 -10.32
N GLU A 14 15.28 -2.15 -9.78
CA GLU A 14 14.89 -3.52 -10.06
C GLU A 14 13.59 -3.87 -9.31
N PRO A 15 12.79 -4.86 -9.78
CA PRO A 15 11.61 -5.33 -9.07
C PRO A 15 11.92 -5.68 -7.60
N GLY A 16 11.15 -5.13 -6.66
CA GLY A 16 11.32 -5.36 -5.23
C GLY A 16 12.30 -4.42 -4.51
N GLU A 17 13.06 -3.59 -5.23
CA GLU A 17 14.06 -2.69 -4.62
C GLU A 17 13.42 -1.54 -3.84
N VAL A 18 12.28 -1.02 -4.32
CA VAL A 18 11.52 0.04 -3.64
C VAL A 18 10.02 -0.24 -3.71
N ARG A 19 9.42 -0.50 -2.54
CA ARG A 19 7.96 -0.62 -2.35
C ARG A 19 7.42 0.59 -1.60
N VAL A 20 6.35 1.17 -2.12
CA VAL A 20 5.67 2.35 -1.58
C VAL A 20 4.28 1.96 -1.10
N LEU A 21 3.99 2.25 0.16
CA LEU A 21 2.64 2.16 0.72
C LEU A 21 2.00 3.55 0.70
N LEU A 22 0.94 3.69 -0.08
CA LEU A 22 0.08 4.86 -0.07
C LEU A 22 -1.13 4.58 0.82
N LEU A 23 -1.35 5.44 1.81
CA LEU A 23 -2.54 5.43 2.67
C LEU A 23 -3.37 6.67 2.35
N ASP A 24 -4.54 6.47 1.75
CA ASP A 24 -5.48 7.57 1.46
C ASP A 24 -6.35 7.85 2.70
N ALA A 25 -6.51 9.14 3.01
CA ALA A 25 -7.21 9.60 4.20
C ALA A 25 -8.71 9.27 4.16
N GLN A 26 -9.28 9.07 5.34
CA GLN A 26 -10.66 8.63 5.55
C GLN A 26 -11.67 9.67 5.00
N PRO A 27 -12.74 9.23 4.31
CA PRO A 27 -13.93 10.04 4.16
C PRO A 27 -14.49 10.34 5.56
N ILE A 28 -14.79 11.61 5.85
CA ILE A 28 -15.50 12.01 7.07
C ILE A 28 -16.78 11.13 7.13
N HIS A 29 -16.93 10.31 8.18
CA HIS A 29 -17.97 9.29 8.41
C HIS A 29 -17.72 7.83 7.94
N ARG A 30 -16.59 7.48 7.32
CA ARG A 30 -16.24 6.07 7.05
C ARG A 30 -14.98 5.68 7.80
N GLN A 31 -15.09 4.75 8.76
CA GLN A 31 -13.95 4.19 9.51
C GLN A 31 -13.10 3.20 8.67
N ARG A 32 -12.83 3.55 7.41
CA ARG A 32 -12.03 2.75 6.47
C ARG A 32 -10.97 3.65 5.84
N GLN A 33 -9.72 3.23 5.90
CA GLN A 33 -8.61 3.85 5.20
C GLN A 33 -8.26 3.00 3.98
N GLN A 34 -8.22 3.61 2.81
CA GLN A 34 -7.80 2.91 1.60
C GLN A 34 -6.28 2.86 1.56
N TYR A 35 -5.74 1.75 1.09
CA TYR A 35 -4.32 1.59 0.87
C TYR A 35 -4.03 1.10 -0.54
N ARG A 36 -2.86 1.49 -1.06
CA ARG A 36 -2.29 0.99 -2.31
C ARG A 36 -0.82 0.67 -2.09
N LEU A 37 -0.38 -0.47 -2.59
CA LEU A 37 1.00 -0.89 -2.62
C LEU A 37 1.51 -0.81 -4.05
N VAL A 38 2.56 -0.01 -4.23
CA VAL A 38 3.17 0.26 -5.52
C VAL A 38 4.64 -0.12 -5.44
N ASP A 39 5.07 -0.96 -6.36
CA ASP A 39 6.48 -1.22 -6.60
C ASP A 39 6.98 -0.22 -7.64
N ALA A 40 8.13 0.41 -7.39
CA ALA A 40 8.65 1.45 -8.26
C ALA A 40 9.01 0.92 -9.66
N ALA A 41 9.40 -0.35 -9.80
CA ALA A 41 9.74 -0.93 -11.09
C ALA A 41 8.49 -1.44 -11.86
N THR A 42 7.56 -2.06 -11.14
CA THR A 42 6.46 -2.85 -11.74
C THR A 42 5.06 -2.22 -11.59
N GLY A 43 4.95 -1.15 -10.81
CA GLY A 43 3.71 -0.40 -10.57
C GLY A 43 2.86 -0.94 -9.42
N GLU A 44 1.57 -0.57 -9.40
CA GLU A 44 0.64 -1.04 -8.36
C GLU A 44 0.46 -2.56 -8.45
N PHE A 45 0.67 -3.26 -7.33
CA PHE A 45 0.51 -4.72 -7.25
C PHE A 45 -0.57 -5.14 -6.27
N GLU A 46 -1.01 -4.26 -5.37
CA GLU A 46 -2.10 -4.54 -4.44
C GLU A 46 -2.81 -3.26 -3.99
N ARG A 47 -4.11 -3.36 -3.77
CA ARG A 47 -4.90 -2.33 -3.07
C ARG A 47 -6.01 -2.92 -2.22
N GLY A 48 -6.38 -2.18 -1.18
CA GLY A 48 -7.41 -2.61 -0.25
C GLY A 48 -7.83 -1.51 0.69
N TYR A 49 -8.39 -1.91 1.83
CA TYR A 49 -8.67 -1.00 2.92
C TYR A 49 -8.38 -1.65 4.27
N ILE A 50 -8.13 -0.81 5.26
CA ILE A 50 -7.94 -1.17 6.67
C ILE A 50 -9.03 -0.47 7.48
N LEU A 51 -9.55 -1.13 8.52
CA LEU A 51 -10.46 -0.49 9.45
C LEU A 51 -9.66 0.29 10.49
N VAL A 52 -10.08 1.52 10.75
CA VAL A 52 -9.38 2.43 11.67
C VAL A 52 -9.40 1.88 13.10
N ALA A 53 -10.50 1.22 13.47
CA ALA A 53 -10.66 0.56 14.76
C ALA A 53 -9.56 -0.50 15.00
N ASP A 54 -9.14 -1.20 13.94
CA ASP A 54 -8.11 -2.22 14.03
C ASP A 54 -6.72 -1.60 14.21
N MET A 55 -6.49 -0.38 13.69
CA MET A 55 -5.22 0.34 13.90
C MET A 55 -5.12 1.02 15.28
N VAL A 56 -6.23 1.52 15.83
CA VAL A 56 -6.23 2.30 17.09
C VAL A 56 -5.93 1.43 18.32
N THR A 57 -6.23 0.13 18.25
CA THR A 57 -6.08 -0.80 19.38
C THR A 57 -4.75 -1.54 19.39
N ARG A 58 -3.91 -1.36 18.36
CA ARG A 58 -2.69 -2.14 18.13
C ARG A 58 -1.43 -1.31 18.26
N GLN A 59 -0.34 -1.99 18.58
CA GLN A 59 0.98 -1.37 18.62
C GLN A 59 1.47 -1.07 17.20
N PRO A 60 2.25 0.00 16.98
CA PRO A 60 2.68 0.41 15.64
C PRO A 60 3.64 -0.58 14.95
N TRP A 61 4.15 -1.57 15.67
CA TRP A 61 4.97 -2.68 15.15
C TRP A 61 4.20 -4.00 15.01
N ASP A 62 2.90 -4.01 15.33
CA ASP A 62 2.06 -5.19 15.14
C ASP A 62 1.77 -5.35 13.63
N ASP A 63 2.27 -6.43 13.05
CA ASP A 63 2.13 -6.79 11.65
C ASP A 63 0.84 -7.59 11.35
N THR A 64 0.04 -7.90 12.38
CA THR A 64 -1.18 -8.69 12.27
C THR A 64 -2.45 -7.85 12.09
N VAL A 65 -2.30 -6.58 11.68
CA VAL A 65 -3.44 -5.72 11.37
C VAL A 65 -4.24 -6.33 10.22
N PRO A 66 -5.54 -6.62 10.40
CA PRO A 66 -6.36 -7.19 9.34
C PRO A 66 -6.48 -6.20 8.18
N VAL A 67 -6.01 -6.63 7.00
CA VAL A 67 -6.14 -5.89 5.75
C VAL A 67 -7.22 -6.54 4.88
N HIS A 68 -8.07 -5.70 4.27
CA HIS A 68 -9.08 -6.16 3.33
C HIS A 68 -8.62 -5.87 1.91
N VAL A 69 -7.99 -6.87 1.29
CA VAL A 69 -7.54 -6.79 -0.11
C VAL A 69 -8.77 -6.72 -1.02
N THR A 70 -8.79 -5.72 -1.90
CA THR A 70 -9.86 -5.57 -2.91
C THR A 70 -9.36 -5.92 -4.31
N TRP A 71 -8.05 -5.85 -4.53
CA TRP A 71 -7.41 -6.29 -5.75
C TRP A 71 -5.93 -6.59 -5.46
N ARG A 72 -5.41 -7.65 -6.07
CA ARG A 72 -4.00 -8.04 -6.06
C ARG A 72 -3.62 -8.54 -7.45
N LYS A 73 -2.43 -8.20 -7.92
CA LYS A 73 -1.86 -8.71 -9.16
C LYS A 73 -1.34 -10.13 -8.91
N ASP A 74 -1.80 -11.11 -9.68
CA ASP A 74 -1.30 -12.49 -9.59
C ASP A 74 0.20 -12.52 -9.91
N GLY A 75 0.98 -13.16 -9.03
CA GLY A 75 2.45 -13.23 -9.13
C GLY A 75 3.23 -12.26 -8.23
N ALA A 76 2.57 -11.48 -7.36
CA ALA A 76 3.24 -10.77 -6.28
C ALA A 76 3.53 -11.71 -5.10
N GLU A 77 4.42 -12.68 -5.30
CA GLU A 77 5.01 -13.43 -4.19
C GLU A 77 5.93 -12.49 -3.42
N ALA A 78 5.56 -12.23 -2.17
CA ALA A 78 6.44 -11.61 -1.20
C ALA A 78 7.36 -12.70 -0.65
N ASP A 79 8.53 -12.86 -1.28
CA ASP A 79 9.72 -13.34 -0.58
C ASP A 79 10.16 -12.31 0.46
#